data_AF-A0A7V8ACS4-F1
#
_entry.id   AF-A0A7V8ACS4-F1
#
_cell.length_a   1.000
_cell.length_b   1.000
_cell.length_c   1.000
_cell.angle_alpha   90.00
_cell.angle_beta   90.00
_cell.angle_gamma   90.00
#
_symmetry.space_group_name_H-M   'P 1'
#
loop_
_entity.id
_entity.type
_entity.pdbx_description
1 polymer ?
#
loop_
_entity_poly.entity_id
_entity_poly.type
_entity_poly.pdbx_seq_one_letter_code
_entity_poly.pdbx_strand_id
1 'polypeptide(L)'
;MRENQKLIAHKGRLKEWLFRDCLPIWWSYGADLQIGGFYERLNQDVSPDNIERRTRVAARQIYSYSKAKLMGYLGECDGPITQGLEWLDTKCLNVDGYYSAVL
;
A
#
# COMPACT_ATOMS: atom_id res chain seq x y z
N MET A 1 24.63 -25.16 -0.20
CA MET A 1 24.62 -24.78 1.24
C MET A 1 24.87 -23.29 1.48
N ARG A 2 26.03 -22.72 1.11
CA ARG A 2 26.35 -21.28 1.35
C ARG A 2 25.43 -20.28 0.63
N GLU A 3 24.95 -20.62 -0.56
CA GLU A 3 24.06 -19.77 -1.37
C GLU A 3 22.64 -19.67 -0.77
N ASN A 4 22.07 -20.80 -0.34
CA ASN A 4 20.79 -20.82 0.36
C ASN A 4 20.81 -19.96 1.64
N GLN A 5 21.92 -19.95 2.38
CA GLN A 5 22.06 -19.10 3.57
C GLN A 5 22.02 -17.61 3.24
N LYS A 6 22.64 -17.21 2.12
CA LYS A 6 22.59 -15.82 1.64
C LYS A 6 21.17 -15.42 1.25
N LEU A 7 20.44 -16.30 0.57
CA LEU A 7 19.04 -16.07 0.18
C LEU A 7 18.12 -15.92 1.40
N ILE A 8 18.28 -16.78 2.41
CA ILE A 8 17.52 -16.71 3.67
C ILE A 8 17.78 -15.37 4.37
N ALA A 9 19.05 -14.99 4.50
CA ALA A 9 19.43 -13.72 5.12
C ALA A 9 18.87 -12.51 4.35
N HIS A 10 18.92 -12.54 3.01
CA HIS A 10 18.40 -11.46 2.18
C HIS A 10 16.87 -11.33 2.29
N LYS A 11 16.15 -12.46 2.23
CA LYS A 11 14.70 -12.51 2.48
C LYS A 11 14.34 -11.91 3.84
N GLY A 12 15.12 -12.23 4.88
CA GLY A 12 14.93 -11.67 6.22
C GLY A 12 15.03 -10.16 6.23
N ARG A 13 16.10 -9.60 5.64
CA ARG A 13 16.30 -8.14 5.54
C ARG A 13 15.21 -7.44 4.74
N LEU A 14 14.76 -8.02 3.62
CA LEU A 14 13.67 -7.44 2.83
C LEU A 14 12.33 -7.47 3.58
N LYS A 15 12.04 -8.55 4.31
CA LYS A 15 10.84 -8.63 5.16
C LYS A 15 10.89 -7.60 6.28
N GLU A 16 12.05 -7.44 6.91
CA GLU A 16 12.27 -6.44 7.96
C GLU A 16 12.07 -5.02 7.42
N TRP A 17 12.71 -4.68 6.30
CA TRP A 17 12.53 -3.39 5.62
C TRP A 17 11.06 -3.12 5.26
N LEU A 18 10.37 -4.13 4.71
CA LEU A 18 8.95 -4.01 4.38
C LEU A 18 8.12 -3.67 5.63
N PHE A 19 8.34 -4.38 6.73
CA PHE A 19 7.52 -4.26 7.94
C PHE A 19 7.87 -3.05 8.80
N ARG A 20 9.15 -2.71 8.92
CA ARG A 20 9.62 -1.65 9.84
C ARG A 20 9.64 -0.28 9.19
N ASP A 21 9.87 -0.22 7.88
CA ASP A 21 10.06 1.05 7.18
C ASP A 21 8.94 1.29 6.18
N CYS A 22 8.77 0.39 5.20
CA CYS A 22 7.91 0.63 4.05
C CYS A 22 6.41 0.74 4.41
N LEU A 23 5.84 -0.28 5.07
CA LEU A 23 4.41 -0.30 5.40
C LEU A 23 4.00 0.80 6.38
N PRO A 24 4.77 1.13 7.44
CA PRO A 24 4.46 2.29 8.28
C PRO A 24 4.47 3.61 7.51
N ILE A 25 5.47 3.85 6.65
CA ILE A 25 5.55 5.10 5.87
C ILE A 25 4.34 5.25 4.94
N TRP A 26 3.98 4.19 4.21
CA TRP A 26 2.83 4.24 3.30
C TRP A 26 1.51 4.43 4.03
N TRP A 27 1.36 3.89 5.24
CA TRP A 27 0.14 4.10 6.01
C TRP A 27 0.08 5.52 6.60
N SER A 28 1.18 6.02 7.15
CA SER A 28 1.21 7.33 7.80
C SER A 28 1.17 8.51 6.82
N TYR A 29 1.80 8.38 5.66
CA TYR A 29 1.98 9.50 4.72
C TYR A 29 1.39 9.24 3.33
N GLY A 30 1.31 7.97 2.91
CA GLY A 30 0.78 7.59 1.60
C GLY A 30 -0.72 7.38 1.57
N ALA A 31 -1.37 7.14 2.71
CA ALA A 31 -2.81 7.08 2.82
C ALA A 31 -3.38 8.50 2.85
N ASP A 32 -4.41 8.75 2.05
CA ASP A 32 -5.13 10.01 2.14
C ASP A 32 -6.37 9.85 3.01
N LEU A 33 -6.29 10.33 4.25
CA LEU A 33 -7.38 10.26 5.22
C LEU A 33 -8.49 11.30 4.96
N GLN A 34 -8.29 12.26 4.05
CA GLN A 34 -9.30 13.27 3.72
C GLN A 34 -10.25 12.79 2.63
N ILE A 35 -9.70 12.25 1.53
CA ILE A 35 -10.50 11.81 0.36
C ILE A 35 -10.68 10.28 0.35
N GLY A 36 -9.82 9.55 1.04
CA GLY A 36 -9.71 8.09 0.95
C GLY A 36 -8.68 7.64 -0.09
N GLY A 37 -8.43 6.33 -0.12
CA GLY A 37 -7.45 5.73 -1.03
C GLY A 37 -6.01 6.08 -0.66
N PHE A 38 -5.14 6.21 -1.66
CA PHE A 38 -3.71 6.45 -1.48
C PHE A 38 -3.21 7.49 -2.49
N TYR A 39 -2.22 8.27 -2.08
CA TYR A 39 -1.44 9.12 -2.98
C TYR A 39 -0.65 8.25 -3.96
N GLU A 40 -0.50 8.72 -5.20
CA GLU A 40 0.25 8.01 -6.24
C GLU A 40 1.76 7.98 -5.97
N ARG A 41 2.26 9.03 -5.31
CA ARG A 41 3.68 9.25 -5.09
C ARG A 41 3.90 9.94 -3.75
N LEU A 42 4.99 9.54 -3.10
CA LEU A 42 5.60 10.28 -2.01
C LEU A 42 6.92 10.88 -2.53
N ASN A 43 7.22 12.10 -2.10
CA ASN A 43 8.51 12.74 -2.34
C ASN A 43 9.60 12.09 -1.46
N GLN A 44 10.86 12.43 -1.70
CA GLN A 44 11.98 11.85 -0.93
C GLN A 44 11.94 12.19 0.57
N ASP A 45 11.26 13.27 0.94
CA ASP A 45 11.00 13.71 2.31
C ASP A 45 9.70 13.12 2.89
N VAL A 46 9.15 12.08 2.24
CA VAL A 46 7.88 11.40 2.53
C VAL A 46 6.62 12.28 2.44
N SER A 47 6.72 13.52 1.97
CA SER A 47 5.53 14.34 1.71
C SER A 47 4.70 13.76 0.56
N PRO A 48 3.35 13.73 0.69
CA PRO A 48 2.49 13.27 -0.38
C PRO A 48 2.51 14.26 -1.55
N ASP A 49 2.54 13.72 -2.76
CA ASP A 49 2.40 14.51 -3.98
C ASP A 49 0.96 14.43 -4.50
N ASN A 50 0.29 15.58 -4.59
CA ASN A 50 -1.13 15.65 -4.92
C ASN A 50 -1.34 15.71 -6.45
N ILE A 51 -1.01 14.59 -7.09
CA ILE A 51 -1.27 14.35 -8.52
C ILE A 51 -2.53 13.48 -8.71
N GLU A 52 -3.06 13.46 -9.93
CA GLU A 52 -4.21 12.64 -10.32
C GLU A 52 -4.01 11.16 -9.94
N ARG A 53 -5.04 10.56 -9.34
CA ARG A 53 -4.95 9.22 -8.74
C ARG A 53 -5.40 8.14 -9.68
N ARG A 54 -4.57 7.10 -9.79
CA ARG A 54 -4.90 5.89 -10.55
C ARG A 54 -5.32 4.80 -9.58
N THR A 55 -6.20 3.93 -10.05
CA THR A 55 -6.72 2.81 -9.26
C THR A 55 -5.64 1.79 -8.88
N ARG A 56 -4.53 1.75 -9.64
CA ARG A 56 -3.48 0.75 -9.50
C ARG A 56 -2.70 0.87 -8.20
N VAL A 57 -2.41 2.07 -7.71
CA VAL A 57 -1.67 2.24 -6.44
C VAL A 57 -2.53 1.74 -5.29
N ALA A 58 -3.80 2.17 -5.21
CA ALA A 58 -4.74 1.68 -4.19
C ALA A 58 -4.85 0.15 -4.21
N ALA A 59 -5.09 -0.45 -5.38
CA ALA A 59 -5.18 -1.90 -5.52
C ALA A 59 -3.91 -2.64 -5.04
N ARG A 60 -2.73 -2.08 -5.34
CA ARG A 60 -1.43 -2.67 -4.91
C ARG A 60 -1.18 -2.48 -3.42
N GLN A 61 -1.66 -1.40 -2.82
CA GLN A 61 -1.58 -1.21 -1.37
C GLN A 61 -2.48 -2.23 -0.66
N ILE A 62 -3.74 -2.37 -1.08
CA ILE A 62 -4.66 -3.38 -0.55
C ILE A 62 -4.02 -4.77 -0.59
N TYR A 63 -3.44 -5.16 -1.73
CA TYR A 63 -2.73 -6.42 -1.86
C TYR A 63 -1.54 -6.53 -0.89
N SER A 64 -0.69 -5.50 -0.84
CA SER A 64 0.51 -5.50 0.01
C SER A 64 0.18 -5.64 1.49
N TYR A 65 -0.78 -4.86 2.02
CA TYR A 65 -1.21 -4.97 3.41
C TYR A 65 -1.93 -6.28 3.69
N SER A 66 -2.77 -6.78 2.78
CA SER A 66 -3.42 -8.10 2.92
C SER A 66 -2.37 -9.22 3.03
N LYS A 67 -1.34 -9.18 2.18
CA LYS A 67 -0.23 -10.14 2.26
C LYS A 67 0.60 -9.96 3.51
N ALA A 68 0.86 -8.72 3.96
CA ALA A 68 1.60 -8.45 5.18
C ALA A 68 0.89 -9.02 6.41
N LYS A 69 -0.43 -8.83 6.51
CA LYS A 69 -1.28 -9.43 7.56
C LYS A 69 -1.11 -10.96 7.60
N LEU A 70 -1.22 -11.63 6.45
CA LEU A 70 -0.99 -13.08 6.34
C LEU A 70 0.45 -13.52 6.66
N MET A 71 1.43 -12.62 6.50
CA MET A 71 2.83 -12.87 6.84
C MET A 71 3.18 -12.61 8.31
N GLY A 72 2.18 -12.24 9.13
CA GLY A 72 2.32 -11.96 10.56
C GLY A 72 2.87 -10.56 10.87
N TYR A 73 2.64 -9.58 9.98
CA TYR A 73 2.90 -8.19 10.33
C TYR A 73 1.98 -7.76 11.49
N LEU A 74 2.56 -7.15 12.51
CA LEU A 74 1.86 -6.76 13.75
C LEU A 74 1.35 -5.31 13.73
N GLY A 75 1.72 -4.53 12.71
CA GLY A 75 1.23 -3.17 12.53
C GLY A 75 -0.13 -3.11 11.84
N GLU A 76 -0.63 -1.90 11.65
CA GLU A 76 -1.94 -1.65 11.06
C GLU A 76 -2.03 -2.19 9.62
N CYS A 77 -3.09 -2.95 9.35
CA CYS A 77 -3.37 -3.56 8.05
C CYS A 77 -4.83 -3.36 7.66
N ASP A 78 -5.74 -3.39 8.61
CA ASP A 78 -7.18 -3.36 8.36
C ASP A 78 -7.63 -1.97 7.90
N GLY A 79 -7.05 -0.91 8.47
CA GLY A 79 -7.25 0.46 8.01
C GLY A 79 -6.87 0.65 6.51
N PRO A 80 -5.62 0.39 6.11
CA PRO A 80 -5.18 0.51 4.72
C PRO A 80 -6.01 -0.32 3.73
N ILE A 81 -6.37 -1.56 4.11
CA ILE A 81 -7.17 -2.46 3.27
C ILE A 81 -8.58 -1.90 3.10
N THR A 82 -9.24 -1.57 4.20
CA THR A 82 -10.63 -1.09 4.20
C THR A 82 -10.75 0.21 3.44
N GLN A 83 -9.91 1.20 3.74
CA GLN A 83 -9.91 2.49 3.05
C GLN A 83 -9.63 2.35 1.55
N GLY A 84 -8.72 1.46 1.17
CA GLY A 84 -8.42 1.21 -0.24
C GLY A 84 -9.61 0.62 -0.98
N LEU A 85 -10.28 -0.37 -0.40
CA LEU A 85 -11.47 -1.01 -0.98
C LEU A 85 -12.63 0.00 -1.08
N GLU A 86 -12.93 0.70 0.01
CA GLU A 86 -13.98 1.72 0.04
C GLU A 86 -13.76 2.81 -1.02
N TRP A 87 -12.52 3.28 -1.18
CA TRP A 87 -12.22 4.30 -2.19
C TRP A 87 -12.36 3.77 -3.62
N LEU A 88 -11.93 2.53 -3.89
CA LEU A 88 -12.14 1.91 -5.19
C LEU A 88 -13.64 1.76 -5.50
N ASP A 89 -14.42 1.23 -4.57
CA ASP A 89 -15.84 0.95 -4.75
C ASP A 89 -16.70 2.22 -4.85
N THR A 90 -16.33 3.28 -4.11
CA THR A 90 -17.16 4.49 -4.03
C THR A 90 -16.73 5.62 -4.96
N LYS A 91 -15.45 5.70 -5.33
CA LYS A 91 -14.91 6.79 -6.15
C LYS A 91 -14.48 6.34 -7.54
N CYS A 92 -14.04 5.10 -7.69
CA CYS A 92 -13.42 4.65 -8.94
C CYS A 92 -14.35 3.76 -9.78
N LEU A 93 -15.26 3.02 -9.14
CA LEU A 93 -16.20 2.14 -9.82
C LEU A 93 -17.25 2.97 -10.55
N ASN A 94 -17.32 2.79 -11.87
CA ASN A 94 -18.34 3.44 -12.70
C ASN A 94 -19.57 2.55 -12.87
N VAL A 95 -20.63 3.12 -13.45
CA VAL A 95 -21.92 2.43 -13.67
C VAL A 95 -21.82 1.19 -14.57
N ASP A 96 -20.76 1.11 -15.38
CA ASP A 96 -20.48 -0.03 -16.26
C ASP A 96 -19.69 -1.15 -15.55
N GLY A 97 -19.33 -0.97 -14.27
CA GLY A 97 -18.61 -1.96 -13.47
C GLY A 97 -17.09 -1.92 -13.64
N TYR A 98 -16.54 -0.88 -14.28
CA TYR A 98 -15.10 -0.69 -14.45
C TYR A 98 -14.55 0.33 -13.45
N TYR A 99 -13.28 0.16 -13.08
CA TYR A 99 -12.55 1.14 -12.27
C TYR A 99 -11.83 2.17 -13.13
N SER A 100 -12.11 3.45 -12.91
CA SER A 100 -11.50 4.59 -13.62
C SER A 100 -10.60 5.40 -12.69
N ALA A 101 -9.59 6.08 -13.27
CA ALA A 101 -8.82 7.07 -12.53
C ALA A 101 -9.73 8.23 -12.11
N VAL A 102 -9.42 8.85 -10.97
CA VAL A 102 -10.19 9.95 -10.39
C VAL A 102 -9.24 11.02 -9.87
N LEU A 103 -9.63 12.27 -10.11
CA LEU A 103 -8.94 13.47 -9.62
C LEU A 103 -9.14 13.65 -8.12
#